data_AF-A0A8D2LV24-F1
#
_entry.id   AF-A0A8D2LV24-F1
#
_cell.length_a   1.000
_cell.length_b   1.000
_cell.length_c   1.000
_cell.angle_alpha   90.00
_cell.angle_beta   90.00
_cell.angle_gamma   90.00
#
_symmetry.space_group_name_H-M   'P 1'
#
loop_
_entity.id
_entity.type
_entity.pdbx_description
1 polymer ?
#
loop_
_entity_poly.entity_id
_entity_poly.type
_entity_poly.pdbx_seq_one_letter_code
_entity_poly.pdbx_strand_id
1 'polypeptide(L)' 'MLAALRNLPYTVCFPDPSDTWEIIETIGKGTYGKVFKVFNKKNGSKAAVKILDPVHVSYF' A
#
# COMPACT_ATOMS: atom_id res chain seq x y z
N MET A 1 -8.83 -15.53 -11.08
CA MET A 1 -9.66 -15.60 -9.86
C MET A 1 -9.71 -14.22 -9.19
N LEU A 2 -10.40 -13.24 -9.80
CA LEU A 2 -10.76 -11.95 -9.19
C LEU A 2 -11.69 -11.21 -10.18
N ALA A 3 -12.96 -11.62 -10.23
CA ALA A 3 -13.97 -10.97 -11.07
C ALA A 3 -15.37 -10.90 -10.40
N ALA A 4 -15.45 -11.10 -9.08
CA ALA A 4 -16.74 -11.31 -8.40
C ALA A 4 -17.05 -10.32 -7.27
N LEU A 5 -16.55 -9.07 -7.32
CA LEU A 5 -16.84 -8.06 -6.28
C LEU A 5 -17.08 -6.65 -6.86
N ARG A 6 -17.85 -6.52 -7.96
CA ARG A 6 -18.20 -5.21 -8.52
C ARG A 6 -19.63 -4.72 -8.24
N ASN A 7 -20.51 -5.53 -7.66
CA ASN A 7 -21.95 -5.23 -7.55
C ASN A 7 -22.54 -5.34 -6.12
N LEU A 8 -21.78 -5.05 -5.06
CA LEU A 8 -22.35 -4.89 -3.71
C LEU A 8 -22.47 -3.40 -3.36
N PRO A 9 -23.55 -2.95 -2.67
CA PRO A 9 -23.77 -1.54 -2.31
C PRO A 9 -22.80 -1.00 -1.25
N TYR A 10 -21.83 -1.83 -0.82
CA TYR A 10 -20.76 -1.44 0.07
C TYR A 10 -19.50 -1.24 -0.76
N THR A 11 -19.26 0.00 -1.22
CA THR A 11 -17.91 0.42 -1.58
C THR A 11 -17.03 0.15 -0.38
N VAL A 12 -16.21 -0.90 -0.44
CA VAL A 12 -15.17 -1.16 0.55
C VAL A 12 -14.11 -0.08 0.38
N CYS A 13 -14.35 1.07 1.00
CA CYS A 13 -13.36 2.13 1.12
C CYS A 13 -12.36 1.65 2.17
N PHE A 14 -11.15 1.30 1.72
CA PHE A 14 -10.08 0.99 2.65
C PHE A 14 -9.68 2.30 3.34
N PRO A 15 -9.58 2.31 4.68
CA PRO A 15 -9.13 3.48 5.40
C PRO A 15 -7.70 3.82 4.96
N ASP A 16 -7.36 5.12 4.94
CA ASP A 16 -6.01 5.55 4.61
C ASP A 16 -5.02 4.92 5.59
N PRO A 17 -4.04 4.13 5.11
CA PRO A 17 -3.09 3.45 5.98
C PRO A 17 -2.20 4.43 6.76
N SER A 18 -2.06 5.68 6.32
CA SER A 18 -1.24 6.73 6.94
C SER A 18 -1.72 7.11 8.34
N ASP A 19 -2.98 6.86 8.69
CA ASP A 19 -3.51 7.07 10.05
C ASP A 19 -3.00 6.02 11.05
N THR A 20 -2.64 4.83 10.57
CA THR A 20 -2.20 3.71 11.43
C THR A 20 -0.70 3.44 11.30
N TRP A 21 -0.13 3.67 10.13
CA TRP A 21 1.25 3.31 9.80
C TRP A 21 2.07 4.55 9.46
N GLU A 22 3.29 4.59 9.99
CA GLU A 22 4.29 5.62 9.73
C GLU A 22 5.50 4.99 9.04
N ILE A 23 6.01 5.66 7.99
CA ILE A 23 7.23 5.23 7.29
C ILE A 23 8.45 5.65 8.11
N ILE A 24 9.28 4.68 8.49
CA ILE A 24 10.52 4.93 9.25
C ILE A 24 11.70 5.10 8.29
N GLU A 25 11.92 4.11 7.44
CA GLU A 25 13.12 4.05 6.58
C GLU A 25 12.85 3.22 5.32
N THR A 26 13.60 3.51 4.25
CA THR A 26 13.63 2.68 3.06
C THR A 26 14.55 1.49 3.31
N ILE A 27 14.02 0.27 3.18
CA ILE A 27 14.77 -0.98 3.37
C ILE A 27 15.05 -1.73 2.07
N GLY A 28 14.47 -1.28 0.95
CA GLY A 28 14.75 -1.87 -0.35
C GLY A 28 14.18 -1.05 -1.50
N LYS A 29 14.79 -1.20 -2.68
CA LYS A 29 14.31 -0.65 -3.95
C LYS A 29 14.30 -1.78 -4.98
N GLY A 30 13.26 -1.84 -5.79
CA GLY A 30 13.17 -2.80 -6.90
C GLY A 30 12.52 -2.15 -8.11
N THR A 31 12.39 -2.93 -9.19
CA THR A 31 11.87 -2.46 -10.48
C THR A 31 10.46 -1.85 -10.39
N TYR A 32 9.64 -2.35 -9.47
CA TYR A 32 8.24 -1.96 -9.33
C TYR A 32 7.97 -1.03 -8.15
N GLY A 33 9.02 -0.50 -7.50
CA GLY A 33 8.85 0.44 -6.40
C GLY A 33 9.75 0.18 -5.19
N LYS A 34 9.38 0.78 -4.07
CA LYS A 34 10.21 0.85 -2.85
C LYS A 34 9.58 0.08 -1.71
N VAL A 35 10.43 -0.56 -0.91
CA VAL A 35 10.03 -1.26 0.31
C VAL A 35 10.48 -0.43 1.50
N PHE A 36 9.54 -0.17 2.41
CA PHE A 36 9.77 0.62 3.61
C PHE A 36 9.52 -0.21 4.86
N LYS A 37 10.30 0.05 5.89
CA LYS A 37 9.96 -0.36 7.25
C LYS A 37 8.95 0.65 7.80
N VAL A 38 7.85 0.14 8.33
CA VAL A 38 6.79 0.94 8.91
C VAL A 38 6.59 0.63 10.39
N PHE A 39 6.11 1.62 11.12
CA PHE A 39 5.73 1.54 12.52
C PHE A 39 4.21 1.71 12.65
N ASN A 40 3.58 0.87 13.46
CA ASN A 40 2.17 1.00 13.78
C ASN A 40 1.99 1.97 14.96
N LYS A 41 1.38 3.12 14.71
CA LYS A 41 1.15 4.16 15.71
C LYS A 41 0.22 3.73 16.84
N LYS A 42 -0.62 2.70 16.63
CA LYS A 42 -1.62 2.25 17.60
C LYS A 42 -1.07 1.20 18.57
N ASN A 43 -0.27 0.25 18.08
CA ASN A 43 0.17 -0.90 18.87
C ASN A 43 1.69 -1.09 18.95
N GLY A 44 2.47 -0.22 18.29
CA GLY A 44 3.93 -0.27 18.30
C GLY A 44 4.57 -1.37 17.47
N SER A 45 3.79 -2.15 16.71
CA SER A 45 4.33 -3.19 15.83
C SER A 45 5.12 -2.61 14.66
N LYS A 46 6.06 -3.40 14.14
CA LYS A 46 6.86 -3.07 12.96
C LYS A 46 6.52 -4.01 11.83
N ALA A 47 6.43 -3.49 10.62
CA ALA A 47 6.16 -4.27 9.41
C ALA A 47 6.97 -3.74 8.21
N ALA A 48 6.93 -4.47 7.11
CA ALA A 48 7.43 -4.01 5.82
C ALA A 48 6.24 -3.71 4.90
N VAL A 49 6.28 -2.57 4.20
CA VAL A 49 5.28 -2.20 3.19
C VAL A 49 5.96 -1.98 1.85
N LYS A 50 5.33 -2.39 0.76
CA LYS A 50 5.80 -2.15 -0.61
C LYS A 50 4.90 -1.11 -1.28
N ILE A 51 5.48 0.02 -1.66
CA ILE A 51 4.79 1.09 -2.38
C ILE A 51 5.22 0.99 -3.84
N LEU A 52 4.24 0.87 -4.73
CA LEU A 52 4.47 0.79 -6.17
C LEU A 52 4.64 2.18 -6.75
N ASP A 53 5.65 2.35 -7.60
CA ASP A 53 5.78 3.59 -8.38
C ASP A 53 4.59 3.66 -9.36
N PRO A 54 4.03 4.85 -9.62
CA PRO A 54 2.93 5.00 -10.56
C PRO A 54 3.37 4.52 -11.95
N VAL A 55 2.68 3.50 -12.46
CA VAL A 55 2.94 2.98 -13.80
C VAL A 55 2.34 3.96 -14.81
N HIS A 56 3.19 4.74 -15.48
CA HIS A 56 2.78 5.49 -16.67
C HIS A 56 2.59 4.51 -17.83
N VAL A 57 1.34 4.14 -18.11
CA VAL A 57 1.00 3.51 -19.38
C VAL A 57 0.82 4.64 -20.39
N SER A 58 1.90 5.03 -21.07
CA SER A 58 1.79 5.93 -22.22
C SER A 58 1.12 5.16 -23.35
N TYR A 59 -0.15 5.43 -23.63
CA TYR A 59 -0.81 4.95 -24.84
C TYR A 59 -0.16 5.64 -26.04
N PHE A 60 0.56 4.88 -26.85
CA PHE A 60 0.91 5.26 -28.22
C PHE A 60 -0.12 4.67 -29.18
#